data_AF-A0A7I5ECQ2-F1
#
_entry.id   AF-A0A7I5ECQ2-F1
#
_cell.length_a   1.000
_cell.length_b   1.000
_cell.length_c   1.000
_cell.angle_alpha   90.00
_cell.angle_beta   90.00
_cell.angle_gamma   90.00
#
_symmetry.space_group_name_H-M   'P 1'
#
loop_
_entity.id
_entity.type
_entity.pdbx_description
1 polymer ?
#
loop_
_entity_poly.entity_id
_entity_poly.type
_entity_poly.pdbx_seq_one_letter_code
_entity_poly.pdbx_strand_id
1 'polypeptide(L)'
;MVKFCRSRFFAAILLACWVSVIVYLMSSGFYDRREEIFGEPNSFKGKSFVIAPRPLFTPQTPESLSTPFVKPTASNHDFSTSFIERFENTAIQPKVLPIQTLQEFDADAFVSKGKLKPGEDKYAANKFNQMASDAVTVNRDVIDSREHHCKKLTYDLTAMEPTSIIITYHNEARSTLLRTVYSAMLRSPPQLIHEIILVDDCSNDESIGKDISQLEKVTVLRNTKREGLIRSRVKGAAYATAPILTFLDSHVECNVAWLEPLLARINENPKAVVAPIIDVINMDNFNYVAASADLRGGFDWNLVFKWEFLTGKLKDERHAHPTAPIKSPTMAGGLFSIKKSWFEELGTYDMGMEVWGGENLEMSFRVWQCGGSLEIIPCSRVGHVFRKQHPYTFPGGSGNVFQSNTRRAAEVWMDEYKAIYLKNVPSARYVKFGDVSERLALRERLKCHSFSWYLETIYPELKVPERDKGELFHLKNGIMCLDTLGRKAGEAPGLYQCHGTGGNQEWAYERGEGYLRSTTSRLCINMEDMNEDPSVLMEDCSNVRSRFRMDSVTGWLTQGGRCLTVVTQGEELRLSAAVCDALDGSQRWVFEKTASFGNLNG
;
A
#
# COMPACT_ATOMS: atom_id res chain seq x y z
N MET A 1 -50.85 -31.19 -21.62
CA MET A 1 -49.77 -30.32 -22.16
C MET A 1 -49.22 -29.29 -21.16
N VAL A 2 -50.01 -28.74 -20.23
CA VAL A 2 -49.55 -27.67 -19.32
C VAL A 2 -48.52 -28.11 -18.25
N LYS A 3 -48.56 -29.36 -17.77
CA LYS A 3 -47.57 -29.88 -16.80
C LYS A 3 -46.17 -30.12 -17.40
N PHE A 4 -46.09 -30.44 -18.69
CA PHE A 4 -44.82 -30.72 -19.37
C PHE A 4 -44.02 -29.43 -19.67
N CYS A 5 -44.71 -28.30 -19.89
CA CYS A 5 -44.08 -27.00 -20.11
C CYS A 5 -43.43 -26.42 -18.84
N ARG A 6 -44.05 -26.61 -17.67
CA ARG A 6 -43.50 -26.14 -16.38
C ARG A 6 -42.21 -26.84 -15.98
N SER A 7 -42.08 -28.14 -16.27
CA SER A 7 -40.86 -28.90 -15.97
C SER A 7 -39.67 -28.47 -16.82
N ARG A 8 -39.88 -28.15 -18.10
CA ARG A 8 -38.80 -27.66 -18.99
C ARG A 8 -38.36 -26.25 -18.63
N PHE A 9 -39.29 -25.41 -18.15
CA PHE A 9 -38.98 -24.06 -17.69
C PHE A 9 -38.15 -24.07 -16.39
N PHE A 10 -38.49 -24.94 -15.43
CA PHE A 10 -37.69 -25.13 -14.22
C PHE A 10 -36.30 -25.72 -14.50
N ALA A 11 -36.20 -26.68 -15.42
CA ALA A 11 -34.92 -27.24 -15.82
C ALA A 11 -34.03 -26.19 -16.52
N ALA A 12 -34.60 -25.30 -17.35
CA ALA A 12 -33.87 -24.23 -18.00
C ALA A 12 -33.35 -23.17 -17.01
N ILE A 13 -34.13 -22.83 -15.98
CA ILE A 13 -33.70 -21.90 -14.91
C ILE A 13 -32.58 -22.53 -14.08
N LEU A 14 -32.70 -23.80 -13.71
CA LEU A 14 -31.65 -24.51 -12.97
C LEU A 14 -30.36 -24.61 -13.79
N LEU A 15 -30.45 -24.88 -15.10
CA LEU A 15 -29.29 -24.92 -15.99
C LEU A 15 -28.64 -23.54 -16.11
N ALA A 16 -29.43 -22.47 -16.22
CA ALA A 16 -28.93 -21.10 -16.26
C ALA A 16 -28.23 -20.71 -14.96
N CYS A 17 -28.82 -21.02 -13.80
CA CYS A 17 -28.19 -20.80 -12.50
C CYS A 17 -26.89 -21.61 -12.35
N TRP A 18 -26.85 -22.85 -12.83
CA TRP A 18 -25.66 -23.70 -12.76
C TRP A 18 -24.53 -23.19 -13.65
N VAL A 19 -24.84 -22.74 -14.87
CA VAL A 19 -23.87 -22.10 -15.78
C VAL A 19 -23.38 -20.77 -15.20
N SER A 20 -24.26 -19.96 -14.59
CA SER A 20 -23.85 -18.71 -13.93
C SER A 20 -22.93 -18.96 -12.72
N VAL A 21 -23.16 -20.03 -11.95
CA VAL A 21 -22.27 -20.41 -10.84
C VAL A 21 -20.92 -20.92 -11.36
N ILE A 22 -20.89 -21.69 -12.45
CA ILE A 22 -19.61 -22.12 -13.06
C ILE A 22 -18.84 -20.95 -13.64
N VAL A 23 -19.51 -20.03 -14.36
CA VAL A 23 -18.88 -18.81 -14.89
C VAL A 23 -18.39 -17.93 -13.74
N TYR A 24 -19.16 -17.84 -12.65
CA TYR A 24 -18.74 -17.15 -11.44
C TYR A 24 -17.49 -17.80 -10.83
N LEU A 25 -17.49 -19.12 -10.61
CA LEU A 25 -16.35 -19.88 -10.07
C LEU A 25 -15.11 -19.82 -10.98
N MET A 26 -15.28 -19.80 -12.30
CA MET A 26 -14.19 -19.60 -13.25
C MET A 26 -13.67 -18.15 -13.25
N SER A 27 -14.54 -17.17 -12.95
CA SER A 27 -14.17 -15.75 -12.86
C SER A 27 -13.61 -15.33 -11.49
N SER A 28 -13.93 -16.06 -10.42
CA SER A 28 -13.63 -15.69 -9.03
C SER A 28 -12.44 -16.44 -8.41
N GLY A 29 -11.65 -17.15 -9.21
CA GLY A 29 -10.26 -17.48 -8.88
C GLY A 29 -10.00 -18.92 -8.40
N PHE A 30 -9.34 -19.69 -9.27
CA PHE A 30 -8.40 -20.76 -8.92
C PHE A 30 -7.41 -20.91 -10.08
N TYR A 31 -6.41 -20.03 -10.13
CA TYR A 31 -5.11 -20.33 -10.71
C TYR A 31 -4.07 -19.87 -9.70
N ASP A 32 -3.85 -20.73 -8.72
CA ASP A 32 -2.74 -20.64 -7.78
C ASP A 32 -1.49 -21.19 -8.47
N ARG A 33 -0.39 -20.53 -8.11
CA ARG A 33 1.01 -20.94 -8.15
C ARG A 33 1.27 -22.37 -8.63
N ARG A 34 1.97 -22.48 -9.75
CA ARG A 34 3.03 -23.47 -9.95
C ARG A 34 3.98 -22.95 -11.03
N GLU A 35 5.27 -23.19 -10.79
CA GLU A 35 6.43 -22.93 -11.66
C GLU A 35 7.09 -21.55 -11.58
N GLU A 36 7.77 -21.28 -10.47
CA GLU A 36 9.10 -20.65 -10.51
C GLU A 36 9.99 -21.30 -9.44
N ILE A 37 10.40 -22.54 -9.70
CA ILE A 37 11.58 -23.17 -9.07
C ILE A 37 12.33 -23.82 -10.22
N PHE A 38 13.46 -23.24 -10.62
CA PHE A 38 14.69 -23.90 -11.09
C PHE A 38 15.64 -22.79 -11.58
N GLY A 39 16.44 -22.26 -10.65
CA GLY A 39 17.69 -21.59 -10.99
C GLY A 39 18.83 -22.52 -10.58
N GLU A 40 19.53 -23.11 -11.53
CA GLU A 40 20.80 -23.78 -11.27
C GLU A 40 22.00 -22.80 -11.42
N PRO A 41 23.12 -23.06 -10.72
CA PRO A 41 24.25 -22.14 -10.56
C PRO A 41 25.46 -22.45 -11.46
N ASN A 42 26.44 -21.52 -11.44
CA ASN A 42 27.80 -21.50 -12.03
C ASN A 42 27.93 -20.53 -13.23
N SER A 43 28.97 -19.70 -13.39
CA SER A 43 30.36 -19.82 -12.94
C SER A 43 31.08 -18.47 -12.83
N PHE A 44 32.02 -18.40 -11.88
CA PHE A 44 33.12 -17.44 -11.73
C PHE A 44 33.92 -17.12 -13.00
N LYS A 45 34.35 -15.86 -13.12
CA LYS A 45 35.64 -15.33 -13.63
C LYS A 45 35.57 -13.81 -13.48
N GLY A 46 36.18 -13.15 -12.50
CA GLY A 46 37.62 -13.09 -12.26
C GLY A 46 38.23 -11.95 -13.10
N LYS A 47 38.49 -10.79 -12.48
CA LYS A 47 39.65 -9.92 -12.79
C LYS A 47 39.85 -8.82 -11.75
N SER A 48 41.13 -8.58 -11.50
CA SER A 48 41.77 -7.95 -10.35
C SER A 48 42.05 -6.44 -10.51
N PHE A 49 42.05 -5.75 -9.35
CA PHE A 49 42.92 -4.65 -8.88
C PHE A 49 43.31 -3.48 -9.79
N VAL A 50 43.17 -2.23 -9.29
CA VAL A 50 44.28 -1.28 -8.98
C VAL A 50 43.76 -0.18 -8.02
N ILE A 51 44.57 0.20 -7.02
CA ILE A 51 44.34 1.24 -6.01
C ILE A 51 45.31 2.44 -6.23
N ALA A 52 44.77 3.66 -6.06
CA ALA A 52 45.39 4.95 -5.65
C ALA A 52 46.30 5.73 -6.65
N PRO A 53 46.63 7.04 -6.43
CA PRO A 53 46.24 7.98 -5.34
C PRO A 53 45.76 9.40 -5.78
N ARG A 54 45.33 10.20 -4.78
CA ARG A 54 45.11 11.67 -4.79
C ARG A 54 46.37 12.48 -5.17
N PRO A 55 46.18 13.78 -5.50
CA PRO A 55 46.93 14.83 -4.81
C PRO A 55 46.10 16.04 -4.31
N LEU A 56 46.77 16.85 -3.49
CA LEU A 56 46.32 17.97 -2.65
C LEU A 56 46.38 19.36 -3.33
N PHE A 57 45.49 20.27 -2.88
CA PHE A 57 45.60 21.73 -2.60
C PHE A 57 45.98 22.79 -3.68
N THR A 58 44.98 23.66 -4.00
CA THR A 58 44.84 25.16 -3.98
C THR A 58 45.95 26.10 -4.51
N PRO A 59 45.75 27.45 -4.74
CA PRO A 59 44.60 28.35 -4.49
C PRO A 59 44.27 29.37 -5.65
N GLN A 60 43.16 30.14 -5.53
CA GLN A 60 43.07 31.61 -5.77
C GLN A 60 41.60 32.14 -5.77
N THR A 61 41.36 33.19 -4.97
CA THR A 61 40.22 34.16 -4.94
C THR A 61 40.53 35.40 -5.82
N PRO A 62 39.70 36.46 -6.04
CA PRO A 62 38.46 36.89 -5.33
C PRO A 62 37.29 37.51 -6.17
N GLU A 63 36.16 37.72 -5.45
CA GLU A 63 35.14 38.79 -5.52
C GLU A 63 34.39 39.19 -6.81
N SER A 64 33.04 39.18 -6.76
CA SER A 64 32.25 40.40 -6.98
C SER A 64 30.78 40.31 -6.49
N LEU A 65 30.35 41.45 -5.97
CA LEU A 65 29.07 41.91 -5.41
C LEU A 65 27.75 41.51 -6.13
N SER A 66 26.68 41.24 -5.36
CA SER A 66 25.38 41.95 -5.53
C SER A 66 24.38 41.71 -4.37
N THR A 67 24.00 42.85 -3.76
CA THR A 67 22.76 43.28 -3.07
C THR A 67 21.88 42.32 -2.22
N PRO A 68 21.40 42.76 -1.04
CA PRO A 68 20.63 41.93 -0.11
C PRO A 68 19.14 41.85 -0.51
N PHE A 69 18.62 40.62 -0.64
CA PHE A 69 17.19 40.35 -0.67
C PHE A 69 16.60 40.44 0.76
N VAL A 70 15.51 41.18 0.87
CA VAL A 70 14.68 41.31 2.07
C VAL A 70 14.06 39.94 2.40
N LYS A 71 14.37 39.40 3.58
CA LYS A 71 13.76 38.16 4.12
C LYS A 71 12.32 38.46 4.59
N PRO A 72 11.31 37.68 4.18
CA PRO A 72 10.09 37.53 4.96
C PRO A 72 10.39 36.68 6.20
N THR A 73 9.86 37.10 7.34
CA THR A 73 9.97 36.43 8.64
C THR A 73 9.54 34.97 8.59
N ALA A 74 10.49 34.06 8.79
CA ALA A 74 10.23 32.63 8.94
C ALA A 74 9.70 32.33 10.35
N SER A 75 8.51 31.76 10.45
CA SER A 75 8.10 30.98 11.61
C SER A 75 8.97 29.74 11.69
N ASN A 76 9.62 29.51 12.82
CA ASN A 76 10.47 28.35 13.10
C ASN A 76 9.66 27.04 12.99
N HIS A 77 9.68 26.42 11.82
CA HIS A 77 9.40 25.00 11.65
C HIS A 77 10.67 24.32 11.17
N ASP A 78 11.30 23.57 12.07
CA ASP A 78 12.49 22.78 11.81
C ASP A 78 12.13 21.55 10.95
N PHE A 79 12.02 21.79 9.64
CA PHE A 79 12.09 20.74 8.62
C PHE A 79 13.56 20.65 8.20
N SER A 80 14.28 19.67 8.74
CA SER A 80 15.72 19.46 8.56
C SER A 80 16.18 19.18 7.12
N THR A 81 15.32 19.28 6.11
CA THR A 81 15.73 19.26 4.70
C THR A 81 15.60 20.66 4.10
N SER A 82 16.71 21.18 3.58
CA SER A 82 16.72 22.50 2.94
C SER A 82 15.74 22.52 1.77
N PHE A 83 15.14 23.68 1.44
CA PHE A 83 14.27 23.82 0.26
C PHE A 83 14.95 23.29 -1.01
N ILE A 84 16.28 23.44 -1.11
CA ILE A 84 17.09 22.95 -2.24
C ILE A 84 17.13 21.42 -2.29
N GLU A 85 17.27 20.73 -1.15
CA GLU A 85 17.24 19.26 -1.08
C GLU A 85 15.89 18.68 -1.53
N ARG A 86 14.79 19.40 -1.28
CA ARG A 86 13.44 18.95 -1.72
C ARG A 86 13.29 18.92 -3.24
N PHE A 87 14.10 19.67 -3.97
CA PHE A 87 14.12 19.69 -5.44
C PHE A 87 15.34 18.98 -6.03
N GLU A 88 16.11 18.25 -5.22
CA GLU A 88 17.22 17.45 -5.73
C GLU A 88 16.72 16.54 -6.86
N ASN A 89 17.50 16.45 -7.94
CA ASN A 89 17.15 15.66 -9.13
C ASN A 89 15.83 16.07 -9.78
N THR A 90 15.46 17.36 -9.75
CA THR A 90 14.24 17.89 -10.37
C THR A 90 14.53 19.18 -11.11
N ALA A 91 14.07 19.28 -12.34
CA ALA A 91 14.15 20.49 -13.16
C ALA A 91 12.75 21.04 -13.42
N ILE A 92 12.57 22.36 -13.31
CA ILE A 92 11.37 23.03 -13.80
C ILE A 92 11.51 23.14 -15.32
N GLN A 93 10.59 22.55 -16.08
CA GLN A 93 10.63 22.68 -17.53
C GLN A 93 10.25 24.12 -17.93
N PRO A 94 11.04 24.78 -18.79
CA PRO A 94 10.68 26.09 -19.31
C PRO A 94 9.35 26.02 -20.07
N LYS A 95 8.46 27.00 -19.84
CA LYS A 95 7.23 27.11 -20.62
C LYS A 95 7.56 27.41 -22.08
N VAL A 96 6.96 26.64 -22.98
CA VAL A 96 7.04 26.91 -24.42
C VAL A 96 6.05 28.04 -24.77
N LEU A 97 6.52 29.05 -25.49
CA LEU A 97 5.71 30.20 -25.93
C LEU A 97 5.22 30.00 -27.39
N PRO A 98 4.06 30.55 -27.77
CA PRO A 98 3.11 31.29 -26.92
C PRO A 98 2.35 30.37 -25.95
N ILE A 99 1.91 30.91 -24.81
CA ILE A 99 0.98 30.22 -23.90
C ILE A 99 -0.38 30.17 -24.59
N GLN A 100 -1.05 29.03 -24.50
CA GLN A 100 -2.32 28.73 -25.16
C GLN A 100 -3.42 28.46 -24.14
N THR A 101 -4.61 29.00 -24.41
CA THR A 101 -5.85 28.58 -23.75
C THR A 101 -6.23 27.17 -24.16
N LEU A 102 -7.19 26.55 -23.45
CA LEU A 102 -7.72 25.23 -23.84
C LEU A 102 -8.30 25.21 -25.26
N GLN A 103 -8.85 26.33 -25.74
CA GLN A 103 -9.45 26.43 -27.08
C GLN A 103 -8.39 26.57 -28.18
N GLU A 104 -7.23 27.15 -27.88
CA GLU A 104 -6.14 27.37 -28.84
C GLU A 104 -5.20 26.17 -28.95
N PHE A 105 -5.14 25.32 -27.92
CA PHE A 105 -4.23 24.19 -27.86
C PHE A 105 -4.61 23.08 -28.84
N ASP A 106 -3.68 22.71 -29.72
CA ASP A 106 -3.88 21.64 -30.70
C ASP A 106 -3.77 20.25 -30.04
N ALA A 107 -4.89 19.83 -29.43
CA ALA A 107 -5.01 18.56 -28.74
C ALA A 107 -4.80 17.36 -29.67
N ASP A 108 -5.25 17.45 -30.93
CA ASP A 108 -5.12 16.37 -31.91
C ASP A 108 -3.65 16.19 -32.31
N ALA A 109 -2.92 17.29 -32.56
CA ALA A 109 -1.49 17.23 -32.79
C ALA A 109 -0.75 16.67 -31.58
N PHE A 110 -1.10 17.08 -30.36
CA PHE A 110 -0.52 16.54 -29.13
C PHE A 110 -0.69 15.02 -29.03
N VAL A 111 -1.93 14.52 -29.18
CA VAL A 111 -2.24 13.09 -29.10
C VAL A 111 -1.60 12.31 -30.24
N SER A 112 -1.57 12.88 -31.46
CA SER A 112 -1.01 12.22 -32.64
C SER A 112 0.45 11.78 -32.49
N LYS A 113 1.27 12.54 -31.73
CA LYS A 113 2.67 12.22 -31.44
C LYS A 113 2.86 10.94 -30.63
N GLY A 114 1.82 10.49 -29.92
CA GLY A 114 1.84 9.28 -29.09
C GLY A 114 1.02 8.13 -29.66
N LYS A 115 0.42 8.27 -30.87
CA LYS A 115 -0.43 7.23 -31.44
C LYS A 115 0.33 5.93 -31.71
N LEU A 116 -0.35 4.81 -31.46
CA LEU A 116 0.16 3.47 -31.78
C LEU A 116 0.43 3.33 -33.27
N LYS A 117 1.54 2.66 -33.61
CA LYS A 117 1.85 2.29 -34.99
C LYS A 117 1.04 1.05 -35.40
N PRO A 118 0.77 0.85 -36.70
CA PRO A 118 0.09 -0.34 -37.18
C PRO A 118 0.77 -1.63 -36.69
N GLY A 119 0.00 -2.50 -36.03
CA GLY A 119 0.47 -3.78 -35.49
C GLY A 119 1.01 -3.75 -34.05
N GLU A 120 1.16 -2.58 -33.43
CA GLU A 120 1.53 -2.50 -32.01
C GLU A 120 0.40 -2.98 -31.09
N ASP A 121 0.76 -3.64 -29.99
CA ASP A 121 -0.21 -4.06 -28.97
C ASP A 121 -0.76 -2.85 -28.20
N LYS A 122 -2.07 -2.65 -28.33
CA LYS A 122 -2.81 -1.56 -27.71
C LYS A 122 -2.78 -1.54 -26.18
N TYR A 123 -2.37 -2.62 -25.50
CA TYR A 123 -2.23 -2.67 -24.03
C TYR A 123 -0.78 -2.64 -23.54
N ALA A 124 0.22 -2.78 -24.42
CA ALA A 124 1.60 -3.04 -23.99
C ALA A 124 2.18 -1.90 -23.13
N ALA A 125 2.07 -0.66 -23.59
CA ALA A 125 2.67 0.49 -22.91
C ALA A 125 1.96 0.85 -21.59
N ASN A 126 0.63 0.77 -21.57
CA ASN A 126 -0.17 1.39 -20.50
C ASN A 126 -1.03 0.41 -19.70
N LYS A 127 -1.16 -0.86 -20.12
CA LYS A 127 -2.06 -1.86 -19.50
C LYS A 127 -3.53 -1.44 -19.49
N PHE A 128 -3.90 -0.52 -20.39
CA PHE A 128 -5.26 -0.23 -20.86
C PHE A 128 -5.22 -0.09 -22.38
N ASN A 129 -6.38 -0.14 -23.05
CA ASN A 129 -6.48 -0.03 -24.50
C ASN A 129 -6.21 1.40 -24.98
N GLN A 130 -4.96 1.71 -25.30
CA GLN A 130 -4.56 3.03 -25.76
C GLN A 130 -5.25 3.43 -27.08
N MET A 131 -5.49 2.48 -27.99
CA MET A 131 -6.22 2.75 -29.23
C MET A 131 -7.64 3.27 -28.97
N ALA A 132 -8.33 2.72 -27.96
CA ALA A 132 -9.64 3.23 -27.55
C ALA A 132 -9.54 4.60 -26.89
N SER A 133 -8.50 4.85 -26.08
CA SER A 133 -8.25 6.18 -25.48
C SER A 133 -7.99 7.26 -26.54
N ASP A 134 -7.18 6.95 -27.55
CA ASP A 134 -6.76 7.88 -28.61
C ASP A 134 -7.89 8.18 -29.61
N ALA A 135 -8.88 7.29 -29.72
CA ALA A 135 -10.06 7.48 -30.56
C ALA A 135 -11.11 8.42 -29.94
N VAL A 136 -10.95 8.76 -28.66
CA VAL A 136 -11.90 9.54 -27.88
C VAL A 136 -11.36 10.96 -27.70
N THR A 137 -12.20 11.96 -27.92
CA THR A 137 -11.80 13.38 -27.78
C THR A 137 -11.40 13.72 -26.34
N VAL A 138 -10.43 14.63 -26.19
CA VAL A 138 -9.92 15.05 -24.88
C VAL A 138 -10.93 15.84 -24.04
N ASN A 139 -11.93 16.42 -24.69
CA ASN A 139 -13.01 17.20 -24.08
C ASN A 139 -14.37 16.48 -24.13
N ARG A 140 -14.38 15.14 -24.28
CA ARG A 140 -15.62 14.36 -24.35
C ARG A 140 -16.54 14.64 -23.17
N ASP A 141 -17.85 14.58 -23.42
CA ASP A 141 -18.83 14.55 -22.34
C ASP A 141 -18.83 13.20 -21.62
N VAL A 142 -19.10 13.25 -20.32
CA VAL A 142 -19.29 12.07 -19.46
C VAL A 142 -20.63 12.19 -18.76
N ILE A 143 -21.22 11.07 -18.36
CA ILE A 143 -22.48 11.07 -17.62
C ILE A 143 -22.33 11.83 -16.30
N ASP A 144 -23.30 12.67 -15.94
CA ASP A 144 -23.36 13.26 -14.59
C ASP A 144 -23.83 12.20 -13.59
N SER A 145 -22.86 11.49 -13.03
CA SER A 145 -22.99 10.36 -12.10
C SER A 145 -23.28 10.77 -10.66
N ARG A 146 -23.40 12.08 -10.38
CA ARG A 146 -23.74 12.57 -9.04
C ARG A 146 -25.16 12.16 -8.68
N GLU A 147 -25.38 11.91 -7.39
CA GLU A 147 -26.72 11.67 -6.87
C GLU A 147 -27.64 12.89 -7.09
N HIS A 148 -28.93 12.66 -7.23
CA HIS A 148 -29.90 13.72 -7.54
C HIS A 148 -29.88 14.89 -6.53
N HIS A 149 -29.65 14.61 -5.24
CA HIS A 149 -29.56 15.65 -4.21
C HIS A 149 -28.34 16.56 -4.41
N CYS A 150 -27.21 16.02 -4.87
CA CYS A 150 -26.00 16.80 -5.14
C CYS A 150 -26.19 17.81 -6.27
N LYS A 151 -27.05 17.51 -7.25
CA LYS A 151 -27.32 18.41 -8.39
C LYS A 151 -28.05 19.69 -7.99
N LYS A 152 -28.62 19.72 -6.77
CA LYS A 152 -29.35 20.87 -6.22
C LYS A 152 -28.49 21.73 -5.29
N LEU A 153 -27.27 21.30 -4.97
CA LEU A 153 -26.36 22.04 -4.11
C LEU A 153 -25.73 23.20 -4.88
N THR A 154 -25.63 24.34 -4.21
CA THR A 154 -24.92 25.52 -4.70
C THR A 154 -23.81 25.88 -3.72
N TYR A 155 -22.65 26.21 -4.25
CA TYR A 155 -21.47 26.50 -3.47
C TYR A 155 -21.09 27.97 -3.63
N ASP A 156 -20.81 28.66 -2.53
CA ASP A 156 -20.30 30.04 -2.58
C ASP A 156 -18.80 30.01 -2.92
N LEU A 157 -18.50 30.31 -4.19
CA LEU A 157 -17.14 30.30 -4.71
C LEU A 157 -16.27 31.41 -4.11
N THR A 158 -16.87 32.47 -3.57
CA THR A 158 -16.11 33.61 -3.00
C THR A 158 -15.55 33.31 -1.62
N ALA A 159 -16.17 32.37 -0.91
CA ALA A 159 -15.71 31.88 0.39
C ALA A 159 -14.65 30.77 0.27
N MET A 160 -14.25 30.38 -0.95
CA MET A 160 -13.35 29.24 -1.18
C MET A 160 -11.90 29.62 -1.47
N GLU A 161 -10.98 28.95 -0.79
CA GLU A 161 -9.54 29.03 -1.11
C GLU A 161 -9.27 28.24 -2.41
N PRO A 162 -8.43 28.77 -3.32
CA PRO A 162 -8.08 28.06 -4.55
C PRO A 162 -7.14 26.88 -4.28
N THR A 163 -7.02 25.98 -5.25
CA THR A 163 -6.15 24.80 -5.18
C THR A 163 -5.05 24.78 -6.26
N SER A 164 -3.90 24.21 -5.91
CA SER A 164 -2.90 23.71 -6.85
C SER A 164 -3.18 22.23 -7.10
N ILE A 165 -3.51 21.88 -8.35
CA ILE A 165 -3.72 20.49 -8.75
C ILE A 165 -2.37 19.86 -9.08
N ILE A 166 -2.03 18.73 -8.46
CA ILE A 166 -0.77 18.02 -8.66
C ILE A 166 -1.07 16.69 -9.34
N ILE A 167 -0.49 16.49 -10.53
CA ILE A 167 -0.62 15.25 -11.30
C ILE A 167 0.78 14.71 -11.55
N THR A 168 1.10 13.59 -10.94
CA THR A 168 2.35 12.85 -11.19
C THR A 168 2.14 11.87 -12.33
N TYR A 169 3.12 11.72 -13.23
CA TYR A 169 3.03 10.74 -14.31
C TYR A 169 4.39 10.12 -14.64
N HIS A 170 4.37 8.90 -15.14
CA HIS A 170 5.54 8.20 -15.65
C HIS A 170 5.13 7.36 -16.86
N ASN A 171 5.65 7.71 -18.05
CA ASN A 171 5.33 7.01 -19.31
C ASN A 171 3.81 6.86 -19.58
N GLU A 172 3.02 7.88 -19.23
CA GLU A 172 1.57 7.88 -19.44
C GLU A 172 1.22 8.12 -20.92
N ALA A 173 0.08 7.57 -21.39
CA ALA A 173 -0.42 7.89 -22.71
C ALA A 173 -0.78 9.38 -22.83
N ARG A 174 -0.44 9.99 -23.98
CA ARG A 174 -0.75 11.40 -24.23
C ARG A 174 -2.24 11.71 -24.11
N SER A 175 -3.10 10.82 -24.62
CA SER A 175 -4.55 11.00 -24.58
C SER A 175 -5.13 11.02 -23.15
N THR A 176 -4.69 10.12 -22.27
CA THR A 176 -5.16 10.08 -20.87
C THR A 176 -4.62 11.24 -20.05
N LEU A 177 -3.34 11.59 -20.19
CA LEU A 177 -2.75 12.73 -19.48
C LEU A 177 -3.44 14.05 -19.89
N LEU A 178 -3.59 14.27 -21.19
CA LEU A 178 -4.23 15.50 -21.69
C LEU A 178 -5.70 15.58 -21.28
N ARG A 179 -6.44 14.47 -21.36
CA ARG A 179 -7.85 14.41 -20.94
C ARG A 179 -8.02 14.62 -19.43
N THR A 180 -7.04 14.20 -18.62
CA THR A 180 -7.00 14.53 -17.18
C THR A 180 -6.94 16.04 -16.98
N VAL A 181 -5.97 16.71 -17.60
CA VAL A 181 -5.80 18.18 -17.52
C VAL A 181 -7.04 18.91 -18.04
N TYR A 182 -7.55 18.53 -19.20
CA TYR A 182 -8.74 19.11 -19.81
C TYR A 182 -9.96 18.96 -18.91
N SER A 183 -10.22 17.76 -18.38
CA SER A 183 -11.38 17.54 -17.51
C SER A 183 -11.31 18.37 -16.23
N ALA A 184 -10.12 18.51 -15.64
CA ALA A 184 -9.91 19.32 -14.45
C ALA A 184 -10.15 20.81 -14.72
N MET A 185 -9.70 21.34 -15.86
CA MET A 185 -9.89 22.74 -16.22
C MET A 185 -11.31 23.06 -16.68
N LEU A 186 -11.90 22.23 -17.55
CA LEU A 186 -13.23 22.46 -18.12
C LEU A 186 -14.37 22.35 -17.10
N ARG A 187 -14.18 21.53 -16.06
CA ARG A 187 -15.24 21.21 -15.07
C ARG A 187 -14.97 21.77 -13.69
N SER A 188 -14.10 22.78 -13.60
CA SER A 188 -13.82 23.53 -12.38
C SER A 188 -14.03 25.03 -12.63
N PRO A 189 -14.55 25.79 -11.67
CA PRO A 189 -14.57 27.25 -11.76
C PRO A 189 -13.14 27.80 -11.91
N PRO A 190 -12.85 28.65 -12.91
CA PRO A 190 -11.49 29.10 -13.20
C PRO A 190 -10.78 29.77 -12.03
N GLN A 191 -11.51 30.48 -11.16
CA GLN A 191 -10.92 31.15 -9.98
C GLN A 191 -10.45 30.18 -8.88
N LEU A 192 -10.94 28.93 -8.87
CA LEU A 192 -10.54 27.91 -7.90
C LEU A 192 -9.30 27.13 -8.35
N ILE A 193 -8.96 27.17 -9.64
CA ILE A 193 -7.72 26.57 -10.16
C ILE A 193 -6.63 27.63 -10.15
N HIS A 194 -5.73 27.55 -9.16
CA HIS A 194 -4.56 28.41 -9.09
C HIS A 194 -3.53 28.01 -10.14
N GLU A 195 -3.17 26.73 -10.15
CA GLU A 195 -2.19 26.13 -11.07
C GLU A 195 -2.40 24.61 -11.18
N ILE A 196 -1.91 24.03 -12.28
CA ILE A 196 -1.80 22.58 -12.47
C ILE A 196 -0.31 22.24 -12.60
N ILE A 197 0.20 21.45 -11.66
CA ILE A 197 1.59 21.04 -11.59
C ILE A 197 1.69 19.59 -12.05
N LEU A 198 2.25 19.39 -13.23
CA LEU A 198 2.56 18.06 -13.75
C LEU A 198 3.96 17.66 -13.30
N VAL A 199 4.09 16.56 -12.58
CA VAL A 199 5.38 16.03 -12.15
C VAL A 199 5.71 14.80 -12.99
N ASP A 200 6.58 14.99 -13.98
CA ASP A 200 7.14 13.95 -14.84
C ASP A 200 8.20 13.17 -14.06
N ASP A 201 7.86 11.97 -13.64
CA ASP A 201 8.75 11.09 -12.89
C ASP A 201 9.68 10.29 -13.82
N CYS A 202 10.55 11.01 -14.54
CA CYS A 202 11.56 10.43 -15.42
C CYS A 202 10.96 9.58 -16.55
N SER A 203 9.95 10.12 -17.27
CA SER A 203 9.43 9.48 -18.48
C SER A 203 10.48 9.43 -19.59
N ASN A 204 10.38 8.41 -20.45
CA ASN A 204 11.26 8.21 -21.60
C ASN A 204 11.06 9.29 -22.66
N ASP A 205 9.81 9.64 -22.97
CA ASP A 205 9.46 10.73 -23.88
C ASP A 205 9.33 12.05 -23.12
N GLU A 206 10.40 12.84 -23.10
CA GLU A 206 10.39 14.17 -22.46
C GLU A 206 9.49 15.17 -23.17
N SER A 207 9.16 14.93 -24.45
CA SER A 207 8.40 15.88 -25.24
C SER A 207 6.95 15.98 -24.78
N ILE A 208 6.42 14.98 -24.06
CA ILE A 208 5.09 15.03 -23.43
C ILE A 208 4.99 16.26 -22.52
N GLY A 209 5.94 16.41 -21.60
CA GLY A 209 6.01 17.54 -20.67
C GLY A 209 6.24 18.87 -21.38
N LYS A 210 7.14 18.90 -22.37
CA LYS A 210 7.46 20.13 -23.12
C LYS A 210 6.26 20.63 -23.89
N ASP A 211 5.58 19.75 -24.61
CA ASP A 211 4.42 20.09 -25.44
C ASP A 211 3.23 20.56 -24.57
N ILE A 212 2.91 19.85 -23.47
CA ILE A 212 1.76 20.20 -22.62
C ILE A 212 1.99 21.49 -21.80
N SER A 213 3.25 21.92 -21.61
CA SER A 213 3.60 23.14 -20.87
C SER A 213 3.11 24.44 -21.52
N GLN A 214 2.69 24.38 -22.79
CA GLN A 214 2.09 25.51 -23.51
C GLN A 214 0.72 25.89 -22.94
N LEU A 215 0.01 24.96 -22.28
CA LEU A 215 -1.29 25.23 -21.70
C LEU A 215 -1.20 26.27 -20.57
N GLU A 216 -2.18 27.17 -20.53
CA GLU A 216 -2.33 28.10 -19.43
C GLU A 216 -2.46 27.37 -18.09
N LYS A 217 -1.96 28.00 -17.02
CA LYS A 217 -1.92 27.44 -15.65
C LYS A 217 -1.14 26.14 -15.47
N VAL A 218 -0.66 25.48 -16.53
CA VAL A 218 0.14 24.26 -16.44
C VAL A 218 1.60 24.59 -16.22
N THR A 219 2.23 23.95 -15.24
CA THR A 219 3.67 23.96 -14.99
C THR A 219 4.16 22.51 -14.94
N VAL A 220 5.32 22.24 -15.54
CA VAL A 220 5.88 20.88 -15.57
C VAL A 220 7.18 20.82 -14.77
N LEU A 221 7.23 19.94 -13.79
CA LEU A 221 8.43 19.55 -13.06
C LEU A 221 8.90 18.20 -13.61
N ARG A 222 10.17 18.06 -13.94
CA ARG A 222 10.74 16.78 -14.42
C ARG A 222 11.80 16.28 -13.46
N ASN A 223 11.59 15.08 -12.93
CA ASN A 223 12.63 14.38 -12.20
C ASN A 223 13.70 13.87 -13.19
N THR A 224 14.97 14.10 -12.88
CA THR A 224 16.12 13.63 -13.66
C THR A 224 16.47 12.16 -13.38
N LYS A 225 15.88 11.59 -12.33
CA LYS A 225 15.90 10.16 -12.00
C LYS A 225 14.49 9.72 -11.62
N ARG A 226 14.20 8.42 -11.72
CA ARG A 226 12.89 7.89 -11.29
C ARG A 226 12.80 7.84 -9.77
N GLU A 227 11.95 8.69 -9.21
CA GLU A 227 11.76 8.88 -7.77
C GLU A 227 10.57 8.11 -7.22
N GLY A 228 9.60 7.78 -8.08
CA GLY A 228 8.34 7.17 -7.69
C GLY A 228 7.23 8.19 -7.48
N LEU A 229 6.00 7.68 -7.43
CA LEU A 229 4.76 8.43 -7.18
C LEU A 229 4.87 9.28 -5.92
N ILE A 230 5.32 8.65 -4.83
CA ILE A 230 5.28 9.21 -3.48
C ILE A 230 6.14 10.47 -3.38
N ARG A 231 7.42 10.37 -3.75
CA ARG A 231 8.36 11.49 -3.74
C ARG A 231 8.00 12.56 -4.77
N SER A 232 7.47 12.15 -5.94
CA SER A 232 7.00 13.08 -6.96
C SER A 232 5.83 13.94 -6.48
N ARG A 233 4.89 13.36 -5.71
CA ARG A 233 3.81 14.13 -5.07
C ARG A 233 4.34 15.14 -4.06
N VAL A 234 5.33 14.75 -3.25
CA VAL A 234 5.97 15.68 -2.29
C VAL A 234 6.67 16.83 -3.01
N LYS A 235 7.37 16.56 -4.11
CA LYS A 235 7.99 17.59 -4.96
C LYS A 235 6.97 18.55 -5.55
N GLY A 236 5.85 18.03 -6.07
CA GLY A 236 4.74 18.84 -6.54
C GLY A 236 4.13 19.71 -5.43
N ALA A 237 3.92 19.13 -4.24
CA ALA A 237 3.39 19.85 -3.08
C ALA A 237 4.34 20.94 -2.56
N ALA A 238 5.65 20.70 -2.61
CA ALA A 238 6.66 21.68 -2.24
C ALA A 238 6.69 22.87 -3.22
N TYR A 239 6.43 22.63 -4.52
CA TYR A 239 6.35 23.68 -5.53
C TYR A 239 5.04 24.48 -5.45
N ALA A 240 3.94 23.79 -5.15
CA ALA A 240 2.60 24.37 -5.12
C ALA A 240 2.52 25.62 -4.24
N THR A 241 1.82 26.65 -4.73
CA THR A 241 1.69 27.93 -4.04
C THR A 241 0.29 28.22 -3.50
N ALA A 242 -0.72 27.43 -3.87
CA ALA A 242 -2.07 27.59 -3.35
C ALA A 242 -2.25 27.06 -1.90
N PRO A 243 -3.27 27.54 -1.17
CA PRO A 243 -3.59 27.04 0.19
C PRO A 243 -4.06 25.58 0.24
N ILE A 244 -4.66 25.06 -0.84
CA ILE A 244 -5.18 23.69 -0.92
C ILE A 244 -4.42 22.90 -1.99
N LEU A 245 -4.01 21.68 -1.65
CA LEU A 245 -3.44 20.73 -2.59
C LEU A 245 -4.54 19.76 -3.06
N THR A 246 -4.60 19.50 -4.36
CA THR A 246 -5.47 18.45 -4.93
C THR A 246 -4.63 17.49 -5.75
N PHE A 247 -4.56 16.24 -5.34
CA PHE A 247 -3.82 15.20 -6.05
C PHE A 247 -4.75 14.44 -6.99
N LEU A 248 -4.32 14.24 -8.24
CA LEU A 248 -5.00 13.42 -9.23
C LEU A 248 -3.98 12.48 -9.89
N ASP A 249 -4.42 11.27 -10.21
CA ASP A 249 -3.66 10.38 -11.10
C ASP A 249 -3.74 10.86 -12.55
N SER A 250 -2.79 10.45 -13.39
CA SER A 250 -2.61 10.94 -14.77
C SER A 250 -3.61 10.37 -15.80
N HIS A 251 -4.63 9.65 -15.35
CA HIS A 251 -5.58 8.91 -16.19
C HIS A 251 -6.97 8.92 -15.53
N VAL A 252 -7.43 10.13 -15.24
CA VAL A 252 -8.72 10.39 -14.61
C VAL A 252 -9.56 11.36 -15.44
N GLU A 253 -10.86 11.39 -15.19
CA GLU A 253 -11.78 12.35 -15.78
C GLU A 253 -12.69 12.93 -14.71
N CYS A 254 -12.47 14.19 -14.39
CA CYS A 254 -13.26 14.92 -13.41
C CYS A 254 -14.71 15.05 -13.92
N ASN A 255 -15.73 14.89 -13.07
CA ASN A 255 -17.12 15.10 -13.47
C ASN A 255 -17.54 16.57 -13.25
N VAL A 256 -18.77 16.92 -13.64
CA VAL A 256 -19.32 18.27 -13.42
C VAL A 256 -19.38 18.60 -11.92
N ALA A 257 -18.91 19.81 -11.56
CA ALA A 257 -18.87 20.33 -10.20
C ALA A 257 -18.21 19.38 -9.18
N TRP A 258 -17.11 18.73 -9.60
CA TRP A 258 -16.36 17.80 -8.77
C TRP A 258 -15.53 18.51 -7.68
N LEU A 259 -15.09 19.75 -7.93
CA LEU A 259 -14.07 20.41 -7.11
C LEU A 259 -14.68 21.14 -5.91
N GLU A 260 -15.76 21.88 -6.15
CA GLU A 260 -16.44 22.72 -5.18
C GLU A 260 -16.85 21.96 -3.91
N PRO A 261 -17.42 20.74 -3.98
CA PRO A 261 -17.73 19.95 -2.78
C PRO A 261 -16.50 19.58 -1.95
N LEU A 262 -15.34 19.35 -2.59
CA LEU A 262 -14.09 19.01 -1.90
C LEU A 262 -13.55 20.24 -1.16
N LEU A 263 -13.47 21.39 -1.85
CA LEU A 263 -12.93 22.62 -1.26
C LEU A 263 -13.86 23.19 -0.18
N ALA A 264 -15.17 23.13 -0.38
CA ALA A 264 -16.15 23.49 0.65
C ALA A 264 -15.90 22.73 1.95
N ARG A 265 -15.62 21.42 1.85
CA ARG A 265 -15.42 20.60 3.03
C ARG A 265 -14.11 20.91 3.76
N ILE A 266 -13.04 21.24 3.04
CA ILE A 266 -11.76 21.68 3.64
C ILE A 266 -11.93 23.02 4.35
N ASN A 267 -12.75 23.93 3.83
CA ASN A 267 -13.02 25.20 4.52
C ASN A 267 -13.74 24.99 5.85
N GLU A 268 -14.69 24.06 5.89
CA GLU A 268 -15.41 23.71 7.12
C GLU A 268 -14.52 22.94 8.11
N ASN A 269 -13.65 22.06 7.62
CA ASN A 269 -12.71 21.30 8.43
C ASN A 269 -11.31 21.31 7.78
N PRO A 270 -10.44 22.25 8.17
CA PRO A 270 -9.07 22.37 7.65
C PRO A 270 -8.18 21.15 7.88
N LYS A 271 -8.56 20.24 8.79
CA LYS A 271 -7.86 18.99 9.10
C LYS A 271 -8.45 17.76 8.41
N ALA A 272 -9.49 17.94 7.58
CA ALA A 272 -10.01 16.87 6.74
C ALA A 272 -9.11 16.62 5.53
N VAL A 273 -8.94 15.35 5.19
CA VAL A 273 -8.45 14.87 3.91
C VAL A 273 -9.64 14.30 3.17
N VAL A 274 -10.00 14.91 2.05
CA VAL A 274 -11.26 14.65 1.36
C VAL A 274 -11.02 14.01 0.00
N ALA A 275 -11.76 12.95 -0.32
CA ALA A 275 -11.65 12.23 -1.58
C ALA A 275 -12.99 12.23 -2.33
N PRO A 276 -12.98 12.26 -3.67
CA PRO A 276 -14.20 12.05 -4.46
C PRO A 276 -14.68 10.59 -4.36
N ILE A 277 -15.92 10.33 -4.75
CA ILE A 277 -16.26 8.98 -5.21
C ILE A 277 -15.52 8.75 -6.54
N ILE A 278 -14.82 7.62 -6.60
CA ILE A 278 -14.03 7.24 -7.76
C ILE A 278 -14.89 6.36 -8.68
N ASP A 279 -15.36 6.94 -9.78
CA ASP A 279 -16.07 6.24 -10.83
C ASP A 279 -15.09 5.42 -11.70
N VAL A 280 -15.62 4.47 -12.48
CA VAL A 280 -14.81 3.56 -13.29
C VAL A 280 -14.77 4.03 -14.74
N ILE A 281 -13.59 4.28 -15.28
CA ILE A 281 -13.36 4.34 -16.72
C ILE A 281 -12.87 2.96 -17.16
N ASN A 282 -13.66 2.28 -17.98
CA ASN A 282 -13.35 0.92 -18.41
C ASN A 282 -12.05 0.90 -19.25
N MET A 283 -11.09 0.07 -18.84
CA MET A 283 -9.77 0.01 -19.49
C MET A 283 -9.77 -0.47 -20.95
N ASP A 284 -10.84 -1.11 -21.43
CA ASP A 284 -10.91 -1.71 -22.77
C ASP A 284 -11.60 -0.80 -23.78
N ASN A 285 -12.67 -0.11 -23.37
CA ASN A 285 -13.52 0.70 -24.24
C ASN A 285 -13.66 2.17 -23.81
N PHE A 286 -13.07 2.55 -22.68
CA PHE A 286 -13.11 3.90 -22.12
C PHE A 286 -14.50 4.42 -21.75
N ASN A 287 -15.51 3.55 -21.62
CA ASN A 287 -16.82 3.96 -21.10
C ASN A 287 -16.69 4.42 -19.64
N TYR A 288 -17.33 5.54 -19.32
CA TYR A 288 -17.43 6.09 -17.96
C TYR A 288 -18.63 5.44 -17.26
N VAL A 289 -18.39 4.78 -16.12
CA VAL A 289 -19.39 4.02 -15.36
C VAL A 289 -19.40 4.52 -13.92
N ALA A 290 -20.58 4.93 -13.46
CA ALA A 290 -20.78 5.39 -12.09
C ALA A 290 -20.49 4.27 -11.08
N ALA A 291 -19.68 4.56 -10.07
CA ALA A 291 -19.48 3.70 -8.92
C ALA A 291 -20.62 3.85 -7.90
N SER A 292 -20.80 2.81 -7.08
CA SER A 292 -21.73 2.85 -5.96
C SER A 292 -21.28 3.91 -4.95
N ALA A 293 -22.24 4.70 -4.48
CA ALA A 293 -22.00 5.66 -3.42
C ALA A 293 -21.97 5.00 -2.03
N ASP A 294 -22.44 3.76 -1.90
CA ASP A 294 -22.44 3.00 -0.64
C ASP A 294 -21.09 2.33 -0.33
N LEU A 295 -19.99 2.85 -0.89
CA LEU A 295 -18.65 2.31 -0.69
C LEU A 295 -17.79 3.26 0.16
N ARG A 296 -16.99 2.67 1.04
CA ARG A 296 -15.87 3.34 1.72
C ARG A 296 -14.59 2.52 1.59
N GLY A 297 -13.45 3.13 1.88
CA GLY A 297 -12.18 2.44 1.89
C GLY A 297 -11.99 1.58 3.13
N GLY A 298 -11.48 0.37 2.95
CA GLY A 298 -11.08 -0.55 4.00
C GLY A 298 -9.79 -1.28 3.63
N PHE A 299 -9.36 -2.17 4.51
CA PHE A 299 -8.24 -3.08 4.30
C PHE A 299 -8.41 -4.35 5.14
N ASP A 300 -7.73 -5.42 4.76
CA ASP A 300 -7.55 -6.63 5.57
C ASP A 300 -6.14 -6.66 6.17
N TRP A 301 -5.85 -7.61 7.06
CA TRP A 301 -4.56 -7.70 7.75
C TRP A 301 -3.35 -8.00 6.86
N ASN A 302 -3.54 -8.24 5.55
CA ASN A 302 -2.45 -8.22 4.57
C ASN A 302 -2.05 -6.79 4.13
N LEU A 303 -2.73 -5.77 4.65
CA LEU A 303 -2.54 -4.35 4.37
C LEU A 303 -2.67 -4.01 2.89
N VAL A 304 -3.63 -4.65 2.22
CA VAL A 304 -4.06 -4.30 0.86
C VAL A 304 -5.38 -3.54 0.95
N PHE A 305 -5.46 -2.42 0.25
CA PHE A 305 -6.69 -1.63 0.14
C PHE A 305 -7.81 -2.43 -0.51
N LYS A 306 -9.03 -2.26 -0.01
CA LYS A 306 -10.26 -2.77 -0.63
C LYS A 306 -11.39 -1.78 -0.47
N TRP A 307 -12.39 -1.89 -1.34
CA TRP A 307 -13.66 -1.21 -1.17
C TRP A 307 -14.61 -2.06 -0.33
N GLU A 308 -15.24 -1.44 0.66
CA GLU A 308 -16.24 -2.09 1.51
C GLU A 308 -17.59 -1.39 1.37
N PHE A 309 -18.65 -2.18 1.32
CA PHE A 309 -20.01 -1.64 1.39
C PHE A 309 -20.31 -1.15 2.80
N LEU A 310 -20.98 0.01 2.88
CA LEU A 310 -21.58 0.48 4.12
C LEU A 310 -22.64 -0.52 4.59
N THR A 311 -22.64 -0.83 5.89
CA THR A 311 -23.60 -1.76 6.52
C THR A 311 -24.20 -1.15 7.79
N GLY A 312 -25.37 -1.68 8.19
CA GLY A 312 -26.08 -1.26 9.40
C GLY A 312 -26.27 0.25 9.48
N LYS A 313 -25.98 0.82 10.66
CA LYS A 313 -26.18 2.23 10.98
C LYS A 313 -25.52 3.19 10.00
N LEU A 314 -24.31 2.88 9.50
CA LEU A 314 -23.59 3.75 8.56
C LEU A 314 -24.33 3.87 7.22
N LYS A 315 -24.95 2.77 6.76
CA LYS A 315 -25.74 2.78 5.53
C LYS A 315 -27.03 3.58 5.73
N ASP A 316 -27.70 3.39 6.86
CA ASP A 316 -28.95 4.08 7.16
C ASP A 316 -28.73 5.60 7.29
N GLU A 317 -27.67 6.02 7.99
CA GLU A 317 -27.28 7.44 8.11
C GLU A 317 -26.95 8.05 6.75
N ARG A 318 -26.22 7.31 5.90
CA ARG A 318 -25.90 7.75 4.54
C ARG A 318 -27.15 7.93 3.69
N HIS A 319 -28.11 7.01 3.77
CA HIS A 319 -29.34 7.09 2.99
C HIS A 319 -30.28 8.20 3.50
N ALA A 320 -30.24 8.50 4.80
CA ALA A 320 -30.92 9.66 5.38
C ALA A 320 -30.28 11.00 4.97
N HIS A 321 -28.95 11.03 4.79
CA HIS A 321 -28.18 12.21 4.43
C HIS A 321 -27.25 11.96 3.22
N PRO A 322 -27.81 11.81 2.00
CA PRO A 322 -27.07 11.32 0.81
C PRO A 322 -25.91 12.23 0.36
N THR A 323 -25.96 13.51 0.73
CA THR A 323 -24.93 14.49 0.38
C THR A 323 -23.87 14.67 1.47
N ALA A 324 -24.05 14.06 2.64
CA ALA A 324 -23.12 14.21 3.76
C ALA A 324 -21.79 13.47 3.48
N PRO A 325 -20.64 14.01 3.94
CA PRO A 325 -19.36 13.31 3.88
C PRO A 325 -19.42 11.94 4.56
N ILE A 326 -18.83 10.91 3.95
CA ILE A 326 -18.67 9.59 4.57
C ILE A 326 -17.29 9.52 5.23
N LYS A 327 -17.23 9.26 6.54
CA LYS A 327 -15.96 8.93 7.19
C LYS A 327 -15.43 7.59 6.70
N SER A 328 -14.18 7.57 6.25
CA SER A 328 -13.54 6.40 5.67
C SER A 328 -12.30 5.99 6.47
N PRO A 329 -12.18 4.73 6.94
CA PRO A 329 -10.99 4.25 7.63
C PRO A 329 -9.69 4.48 6.86
N THR A 330 -9.75 4.30 5.54
CA THR A 330 -8.64 4.56 4.62
C THR A 330 -9.14 5.13 3.30
N MET A 331 -8.23 5.57 2.44
CA MET A 331 -8.49 6.02 1.08
C MET A 331 -7.69 5.19 0.07
N ALA A 332 -8.12 5.19 -1.20
CA ALA A 332 -7.39 4.57 -2.29
C ALA A 332 -6.01 5.23 -2.52
N GLY A 333 -5.88 6.53 -2.21
CA GLY A 333 -4.64 7.30 -2.27
C GLY A 333 -4.40 8.03 -3.59
N GLY A 334 -5.03 7.63 -4.69
CA GLY A 334 -4.87 8.26 -6.01
C GLY A 334 -5.40 9.70 -6.11
N LEU A 335 -6.53 9.96 -5.44
CA LEU A 335 -7.32 11.17 -5.62
C LEU A 335 -7.78 11.72 -4.27
N PHE A 336 -7.30 12.91 -3.90
CA PHE A 336 -7.75 13.59 -2.68
C PHE A 336 -7.35 15.08 -2.67
N SER A 337 -8.01 15.86 -1.84
CA SER A 337 -7.65 17.25 -1.52
C SER A 337 -7.35 17.40 -0.03
N ILE A 338 -6.39 18.27 0.29
CA ILE A 338 -5.94 18.54 1.66
C ILE A 338 -5.42 19.98 1.76
N LYS A 339 -5.62 20.64 2.91
CA LYS A 339 -4.99 21.95 3.16
C LYS A 339 -3.47 21.79 3.17
N LYS A 340 -2.75 22.64 2.42
CA LYS A 340 -1.28 22.54 2.26
C LYS A 340 -0.56 22.58 3.62
N SER A 341 -0.96 23.52 4.48
CA SER A 341 -0.39 23.65 5.83
C SER A 341 -0.59 22.39 6.67
N TRP A 342 -1.72 21.72 6.52
CA TRP A 342 -2.01 20.47 7.22
C TRP A 342 -1.20 19.29 6.63
N PHE A 343 -1.05 19.23 5.31
CA PHE A 343 -0.17 18.25 4.67
C PHE A 343 1.28 18.37 5.16
N GLU A 344 1.78 19.60 5.29
CA GLU A 344 3.12 19.89 5.81
C GLU A 344 3.24 19.59 7.31
N GLU A 345 2.27 20.01 8.14
CA GLU A 345 2.23 19.73 9.58
C GLU A 345 2.23 18.22 9.87
N LEU A 346 1.50 17.45 9.09
CA LEU A 346 1.51 16.00 9.16
C LEU A 346 2.86 15.40 8.72
N GLY A 347 3.80 16.15 8.15
CA GLY A 347 5.09 15.65 7.68
C GLY A 347 5.07 15.08 6.27
N THR A 348 4.14 15.54 5.41
CA THR A 348 4.02 15.17 3.98
C THR A 348 3.86 13.68 3.75
N TYR A 349 4.53 13.05 2.78
CA TYR A 349 4.67 11.59 2.72
C TYR A 349 6.00 11.14 3.32
N ASP A 350 6.07 9.88 3.73
CA ASP A 350 7.35 9.25 4.10
C ASP A 350 8.27 9.13 2.88
N MET A 351 9.30 9.98 2.82
CA MET A 351 10.30 10.01 1.74
C MET A 351 11.15 8.73 1.67
N GLY A 352 11.13 7.89 2.71
CA GLY A 352 11.75 6.58 2.68
C GLY A 352 10.96 5.52 1.91
N MET A 353 9.70 5.79 1.53
CA MET A 353 8.95 4.92 0.64
C MET A 353 9.38 5.07 -0.83
N GLU A 354 9.29 3.97 -1.57
CA GLU A 354 9.76 3.87 -2.95
C GLU A 354 8.62 3.59 -3.93
N VAL A 355 8.68 4.20 -5.11
CA VAL A 355 7.82 3.92 -6.29
C VAL A 355 6.32 4.04 -6.02
N TRP A 356 5.68 2.99 -5.47
CA TRP A 356 4.24 2.88 -5.31
C TRP A 356 3.88 1.87 -4.22
N GLY A 357 2.78 2.14 -3.50
CA GLY A 357 2.11 1.20 -2.61
C GLY A 357 2.40 1.46 -1.14
N GLY A 358 1.40 1.26 -0.29
CA GLY A 358 1.48 1.43 1.17
C GLY A 358 1.33 2.89 1.64
N GLU A 359 1.54 3.89 0.77
CA GLU A 359 1.45 5.30 1.12
C GLU A 359 0.04 5.74 1.48
N ASN A 360 -0.96 5.11 0.86
CA ASN A 360 -2.37 5.39 1.11
C ASN A 360 -2.76 4.96 2.53
N LEU A 361 -2.29 3.79 2.98
CA LEU A 361 -2.52 3.30 4.35
C LEU A 361 -1.74 4.12 5.38
N GLU A 362 -0.46 4.41 5.11
CA GLU A 362 0.37 5.23 6.01
C GLU A 362 -0.26 6.60 6.27
N MET A 363 -0.62 7.33 5.21
CA MET A 363 -1.28 8.62 5.34
C MET A 363 -2.64 8.47 6.05
N SER A 364 -3.38 7.40 5.78
CA SER A 364 -4.69 7.19 6.42
C SER A 364 -4.58 6.99 7.92
N PHE A 365 -3.64 6.15 8.36
CA PHE A 365 -3.37 5.90 9.77
C PHE A 365 -2.91 7.17 10.47
N ARG A 366 -1.98 7.90 9.85
CA ARG A 366 -1.47 9.16 10.36
C ARG A 366 -2.57 10.22 10.50
N VAL A 367 -3.35 10.47 9.46
CA VAL A 367 -4.43 11.48 9.49
C VAL A 367 -5.39 11.21 10.65
N TRP A 368 -5.87 9.98 10.79
CA TRP A 368 -6.80 9.62 11.86
C TRP A 368 -6.17 9.67 13.25
N GLN A 369 -5.01 9.03 13.43
CA GLN A 369 -4.36 8.96 14.73
C GLN A 369 -3.89 10.35 15.21
N CYS A 370 -3.55 11.27 14.30
CA CYS A 370 -3.02 12.59 14.65
C CYS A 370 -4.09 13.71 14.63
N GLY A 371 -5.37 13.36 14.72
CA GLY A 371 -6.46 14.32 14.97
C GLY A 371 -7.09 14.98 13.74
N GLY A 372 -6.89 14.42 12.55
CA GLY A 372 -7.63 14.76 11.33
C GLY A 372 -8.79 13.82 11.05
N SER A 373 -9.37 13.93 9.86
CA SER A 373 -10.38 12.99 9.35
C SER A 373 -10.13 12.63 7.89
N LEU A 374 -10.50 11.42 7.49
CA LEU A 374 -10.59 11.02 6.09
C LEU A 374 -12.04 10.88 5.67
N GLU A 375 -12.41 11.57 4.60
CA GLU A 375 -13.81 11.71 4.20
C GLU A 375 -13.99 11.50 2.69
N ILE A 376 -14.97 10.70 2.30
CA ILE A 376 -15.41 10.56 0.90
C ILE A 376 -16.59 11.51 0.69
N ILE A 377 -16.49 12.39 -0.30
CA ILE A 377 -17.50 13.43 -0.59
C ILE A 377 -18.42 12.95 -1.72
N PRO A 378 -19.68 12.57 -1.45
CA PRO A 378 -20.51 11.87 -2.43
C PRO A 378 -20.86 12.70 -3.68
N CYS A 379 -20.89 14.02 -3.50
CA CYS A 379 -21.20 14.98 -4.56
C CYS A 379 -19.99 15.29 -5.46
N SER A 380 -18.78 14.89 -5.06
CA SER A 380 -17.60 14.95 -5.90
C SER A 380 -17.37 13.60 -6.58
N ARG A 381 -17.28 13.61 -7.92
CA ARG A 381 -17.15 12.42 -8.76
C ARG A 381 -15.96 12.59 -9.70
N VAL A 382 -15.08 11.61 -9.72
CA VAL A 382 -13.95 11.56 -10.65
C VAL A 382 -13.81 10.15 -11.18
N GLY A 383 -13.81 9.97 -12.50
CA GLY A 383 -13.59 8.67 -13.13
C GLY A 383 -12.11 8.34 -13.16
N HIS A 384 -11.76 7.06 -12.95
CA HIS A 384 -10.38 6.58 -12.98
C HIS A 384 -10.27 5.35 -13.88
N VAL A 385 -9.20 5.26 -14.69
CA VAL A 385 -8.92 4.07 -15.50
C VAL A 385 -8.32 2.96 -14.62
N PHE A 386 -9.16 2.04 -14.15
CA PHE A 386 -8.71 0.89 -13.35
C PHE A 386 -8.02 -0.17 -14.23
N ARG A 387 -6.78 -0.52 -13.88
CA ARG A 387 -5.94 -1.48 -14.60
C ARG A 387 -5.82 -2.77 -13.79
N LYS A 388 -5.60 -3.90 -14.46
CA LYS A 388 -5.32 -5.20 -13.79
C LYS A 388 -3.85 -5.38 -13.39
N GLN A 389 -2.95 -4.64 -14.02
CA GLN A 389 -1.50 -4.77 -13.85
C GLN A 389 -0.85 -3.39 -13.94
N HIS A 390 0.29 -3.23 -13.26
CA HIS A 390 1.11 -2.02 -13.37
C HIS A 390 1.89 -2.03 -14.70
N PRO A 391 1.93 -0.92 -15.46
CA PRO A 391 2.69 -0.83 -16.71
C PRO A 391 4.19 -0.58 -16.52
N TYR A 392 4.62 -0.22 -15.31
CA TYR A 392 5.97 0.27 -15.02
C TYR A 392 6.80 -0.70 -14.17
N THR A 393 8.12 -0.50 -14.21
CA THR A 393 9.10 -1.36 -13.53
C THR A 393 9.16 -1.08 -12.03
N PHE A 394 9.66 -2.04 -11.26
CA PHE A 394 9.91 -1.89 -9.82
C PHE A 394 11.33 -2.41 -9.53
N PRO A 395 12.23 -1.60 -8.96
CA PRO A 395 13.54 -2.08 -8.54
C PRO A 395 13.38 -3.23 -7.53
N GLY A 396 13.91 -4.42 -7.84
CA GLY A 396 13.75 -5.60 -6.97
C GLY A 396 12.37 -6.25 -6.97
N GLY A 397 11.48 -5.87 -7.90
CA GLY A 397 10.14 -6.45 -8.06
C GLY A 397 9.05 -5.75 -7.24
N SER A 398 7.83 -5.72 -7.78
CA SER A 398 6.70 -4.99 -7.19
C SER A 398 6.32 -5.50 -5.80
N GLY A 399 6.40 -6.82 -5.58
CA GLY A 399 6.11 -7.43 -4.28
C GLY A 399 7.06 -6.96 -3.17
N ASN A 400 8.36 -6.86 -3.45
CA ASN A 400 9.34 -6.43 -2.45
C ASN A 400 9.20 -4.93 -2.12
N VAL A 401 9.02 -4.08 -3.14
CA VAL A 401 8.79 -2.64 -2.94
C VAL A 401 7.52 -2.40 -2.14
N PHE A 402 6.42 -3.05 -2.52
CA PHE A 402 5.15 -2.96 -1.82
C PHE A 402 5.27 -3.40 -0.35
N GLN A 403 5.90 -4.54 -0.09
CA GLN A 403 6.11 -5.05 1.26
C GLN A 403 7.04 -4.15 2.09
N SER A 404 8.05 -3.54 1.47
CA SER A 404 8.96 -2.59 2.12
C SER A 404 8.19 -1.37 2.61
N ASN A 405 7.46 -0.68 1.72
CA ASN A 405 6.67 0.50 2.08
C ASN A 405 5.59 0.16 3.11
N THR A 406 4.88 -0.95 2.91
CA THR A 406 3.84 -1.42 3.83
C THR A 406 4.43 -1.73 5.21
N ARG A 407 5.64 -2.30 5.27
CA ARG A 407 6.35 -2.52 6.53
C ARG A 407 6.73 -1.21 7.20
N ARG A 408 7.21 -0.19 6.47
CA ARG A 408 7.45 1.15 7.04
C ARG A 408 6.18 1.70 7.71
N ALA A 409 5.03 1.59 7.04
CA ALA A 409 3.75 2.02 7.60
C ALA A 409 3.39 1.22 8.88
N ALA A 410 3.51 -0.10 8.84
CA ALA A 410 3.17 -0.97 9.97
C ALA A 410 4.08 -0.73 11.18
N GLU A 411 5.39 -0.59 10.98
CA GLU A 411 6.37 -0.38 12.05
C GLU A 411 6.15 0.95 12.79
N VAL A 412 5.66 1.98 12.10
CA VAL A 412 5.42 3.31 12.68
C VAL A 412 4.03 3.44 13.30
N TRP A 413 2.99 2.92 12.65
CA TRP A 413 1.60 3.30 12.92
C TRP A 413 0.73 2.20 13.53
N MET A 414 1.18 0.94 13.55
CA MET A 414 0.33 -0.18 13.96
C MET A 414 0.66 -0.77 15.34
N ASP A 415 1.59 -0.19 16.08
CA ASP A 415 1.97 -0.66 17.43
C ASP A 415 2.25 -2.19 17.45
N GLU A 416 1.63 -2.93 18.36
CA GLU A 416 1.72 -4.39 18.43
C GLU A 416 0.95 -5.12 17.30
N TYR A 417 -0.02 -4.45 16.67
CA TYR A 417 -0.88 -5.04 15.63
C TYR A 417 -0.13 -5.34 14.33
N LYS A 418 1.06 -4.75 14.13
CA LYS A 418 1.96 -5.12 13.02
C LYS A 418 2.31 -6.61 13.00
N ALA A 419 2.29 -7.28 14.15
CA ALA A 419 2.51 -8.72 14.23
C ALA A 419 1.44 -9.52 13.45
N ILE A 420 0.20 -9.03 13.39
CA ILE A 420 -0.87 -9.66 12.62
C ILE A 420 -0.57 -9.54 11.12
N TYR A 421 -0.07 -8.38 10.66
CA TYR A 421 0.40 -8.21 9.29
C TYR A 421 1.56 -9.16 8.96
N LEU A 422 2.59 -9.21 9.81
CA LEU A 422 3.74 -10.09 9.62
C LEU A 422 3.41 -11.58 9.71
N LYS A 423 2.23 -11.95 10.25
CA LYS A 423 1.69 -13.31 10.22
C LYS A 423 0.94 -13.60 8.92
N ASN A 424 0.17 -12.63 8.41
CA ASN A 424 -0.59 -12.77 7.15
C ASN A 424 0.31 -12.63 5.91
N VAL A 425 1.43 -11.90 6.02
CA VAL A 425 2.42 -11.72 4.96
C VAL A 425 3.81 -12.07 5.51
N PRO A 426 4.12 -13.37 5.71
CA PRO A 426 5.36 -13.78 6.35
C PRO A 426 6.65 -13.34 5.65
N SER A 427 6.63 -13.22 4.32
CA SER A 427 7.78 -12.74 3.55
C SER A 427 8.21 -11.34 3.96
N ALA A 428 7.27 -10.51 4.43
CA ALA A 428 7.56 -9.14 4.86
C ALA A 428 8.50 -9.06 6.07
N ARG A 429 8.62 -10.14 6.88
CA ARG A 429 9.56 -10.22 8.01
C ARG A 429 11.03 -10.04 7.57
N TYR A 430 11.33 -10.42 6.34
CA TYR A 430 12.70 -10.41 5.77
C TYR A 430 12.98 -9.20 4.88
N VAL A 431 11.95 -8.42 4.54
CA VAL A 431 12.11 -7.27 3.66
C VAL A 431 12.80 -6.13 4.42
N LYS A 432 13.90 -5.62 3.87
CA LYS A 432 14.57 -4.43 4.38
C LYS A 432 13.70 -3.21 4.09
N PHE A 433 13.31 -2.50 5.14
CA PHE A 433 12.41 -1.34 5.04
C PHE A 433 13.10 0.00 5.39
N GLY A 434 14.39 -0.02 5.72
CA GLY A 434 15.19 1.18 6.03
C GLY A 434 14.89 1.77 7.41
N ASP A 435 15.49 2.93 7.71
CA ASP A 435 15.28 3.65 8.97
C ASP A 435 13.92 4.36 8.98
N VAL A 436 13.23 4.30 10.11
CA VAL A 436 11.92 4.92 10.37
C VAL A 436 11.94 5.87 11.58
N SER A 437 13.12 6.16 12.13
CA SER A 437 13.29 6.96 13.36
C SER A 437 12.65 8.34 13.25
N GLU A 438 12.80 9.04 12.11
CA GLU A 438 12.16 10.35 11.88
C GLU A 438 10.62 10.25 11.87
N ARG A 439 10.08 9.10 11.42
CA ARG A 439 8.63 8.88 11.38
C ARG A 439 8.06 8.55 12.75
N LEU A 440 8.79 7.80 13.56
CA LEU A 440 8.46 7.60 14.98
C LEU A 440 8.51 8.93 15.77
N ALA A 441 9.55 9.74 15.59
CA ALA A 441 9.68 11.04 16.25
C ALA A 441 8.57 12.03 15.83
N LEU A 442 8.13 11.99 14.57
CA LEU A 442 6.96 12.76 14.15
C LEU A 442 5.69 12.31 14.87
N ARG A 443 5.42 11.00 14.92
CA ARG A 443 4.23 10.46 15.60
C ARG A 443 4.16 10.90 17.06
N GLU A 444 5.31 10.89 17.75
CA GLU A 444 5.43 11.38 19.13
C GLU A 444 5.17 12.89 19.23
N ARG A 445 5.80 13.70 18.38
CA ARG A 445 5.64 15.17 18.36
C ARG A 445 4.20 15.60 18.08
N LEU A 446 3.50 14.90 17.19
CA LEU A 446 2.09 15.15 16.88
C LEU A 446 1.12 14.60 17.94
N LYS A 447 1.63 13.88 18.95
CA LYS A 447 0.85 13.27 20.04
C LYS A 447 -0.30 12.39 19.51
N CYS A 448 0.00 11.58 18.51
CA CYS A 448 -1.01 10.76 17.85
C CYS A 448 -1.53 9.65 18.79
N HIS A 449 -2.79 9.28 18.59
CA HIS A 449 -3.43 8.15 19.26
C HIS A 449 -2.78 6.80 18.90
N SER A 450 -3.08 5.76 19.68
CA SER A 450 -2.65 4.39 19.41
C SER A 450 -3.44 3.76 18.26
N PHE A 451 -2.90 2.67 17.71
CA PHE A 451 -3.61 1.88 16.72
C PHE A 451 -4.82 1.15 17.32
N SER A 452 -4.80 0.82 18.62
CA SER A 452 -5.98 0.30 19.34
C SER A 452 -7.14 1.30 19.27
N TRP A 453 -6.87 2.58 19.56
CA TRP A 453 -7.88 3.64 19.43
C TRP A 453 -8.41 3.75 18.00
N TYR A 454 -7.54 3.64 17.00
CA TYR A 454 -7.95 3.64 15.60
C TYR A 454 -8.91 2.49 15.27
N LEU A 455 -8.60 1.26 15.70
CA LEU A 455 -9.46 0.10 15.47
C LEU A 455 -10.79 0.24 16.22
N GLU A 456 -10.78 0.70 17.47
CA GLU A 456 -12.00 0.83 18.29
C GLU A 456 -12.91 1.97 17.84
N THR A 457 -12.33 3.09 17.38
CA THR A 457 -13.06 4.34 17.11
C THR A 457 -13.34 4.55 15.62
N ILE A 458 -12.37 4.22 14.77
CA ILE A 458 -12.40 4.54 13.34
C ILE A 458 -12.78 3.33 12.49
N TYR A 459 -12.29 2.14 12.83
CA TYR A 459 -12.53 0.93 12.03
C TYR A 459 -12.93 -0.30 12.85
N PRO A 460 -14.01 -0.21 13.67
CA PRO A 460 -14.43 -1.31 14.56
C PRO A 460 -14.94 -2.55 13.82
N GLU A 461 -15.27 -2.42 12.53
CA GLU A 461 -15.70 -3.54 11.70
C GLU A 461 -14.55 -4.46 11.28
N LEU A 462 -13.29 -3.99 11.36
CA LEU A 462 -12.12 -4.82 11.10
C LEU A 462 -11.92 -5.81 12.25
N LYS A 463 -12.28 -7.06 12.01
CA LYS A 463 -12.12 -8.14 12.99
C LYS A 463 -10.65 -8.33 13.34
N VAL A 464 -10.30 -8.01 14.59
CA VAL A 464 -8.98 -8.29 15.16
C VAL A 464 -8.94 -9.78 15.56
N PRO A 465 -7.98 -10.57 15.05
CA PRO A 465 -7.80 -11.96 15.50
C PRO A 465 -7.50 -12.03 17.00
N GLU A 466 -7.90 -13.12 17.63
CA GLU A 466 -7.54 -13.37 19.03
C GLU A 466 -6.02 -13.39 19.22
N ARG A 467 -5.57 -12.82 20.34
CA ARG A 467 -4.16 -12.87 20.74
C ARG A 467 -3.72 -14.32 20.89
N ASP A 468 -2.57 -14.65 20.32
CA ASP A 468 -1.96 -15.94 20.56
C ASP A 468 -1.56 -16.02 22.04
N LYS A 469 -2.02 -17.05 22.74
CA LYS A 469 -1.59 -17.31 24.13
C LYS A 469 -0.11 -17.70 24.12
N GLY A 470 0.70 -17.00 24.92
CA GLY A 470 2.13 -17.30 25.09
C GLY A 470 3.08 -16.45 24.24
N GLU A 471 4.37 -16.68 24.41
CA GLU A 471 5.44 -16.05 23.63
C GLU A 471 5.70 -16.89 22.37
N LEU A 472 5.82 -16.27 21.20
CA LEU A 472 6.05 -16.99 19.93
C LEU A 472 7.55 -17.16 19.64
N PHE A 473 7.94 -18.36 19.20
CA PHE A 473 9.31 -18.71 18.89
C PHE A 473 9.45 -19.55 17.62
N HIS A 474 10.57 -19.38 16.92
CA HIS A 474 11.18 -20.43 16.12
C HIS A 474 12.20 -21.18 16.99
N LEU A 475 12.07 -22.50 17.05
CA LEU A 475 12.95 -23.35 17.86
C LEU A 475 13.98 -23.99 16.92
N LYS A 476 15.22 -23.47 16.94
CA LYS A 476 16.27 -23.87 15.99
C LYS A 476 17.24 -24.87 16.62
N ASN A 477 17.61 -25.90 15.88
CA ASN A 477 18.71 -26.80 16.16
C ASN A 477 19.67 -26.76 14.95
N GLY A 478 20.73 -25.94 15.05
CA GLY A 478 21.59 -25.62 13.91
C GLY A 478 20.83 -24.89 12.79
N ILE A 479 20.86 -25.44 11.57
CA ILE A 479 20.13 -24.90 10.39
C ILE A 479 18.69 -25.41 10.29
N MET A 480 18.30 -26.34 11.16
CA MET A 480 16.99 -26.96 11.16
C MET A 480 16.10 -26.33 12.23
N CYS A 481 14.81 -26.25 11.95
CA CYS A 481 13.79 -25.72 12.85
C CYS A 481 12.81 -26.84 13.18
N LEU A 482 12.32 -26.81 14.41
CA LEU A 482 11.18 -27.64 14.80
C LEU A 482 9.98 -27.30 13.93
N ASP A 483 9.43 -28.32 13.28
CA ASP A 483 8.43 -28.17 12.22
C ASP A 483 7.28 -29.17 12.43
N THR A 484 6.03 -28.72 12.30
CA THR A 484 4.88 -29.62 12.33
C THR A 484 4.84 -30.57 11.12
N LEU A 485 5.52 -30.25 10.02
CA LEU A 485 5.46 -30.93 8.73
C LEU A 485 4.04 -31.08 8.17
N GLY A 486 3.08 -30.28 8.65
CA GLY A 486 1.66 -30.42 8.34
C GLY A 486 1.00 -31.67 8.93
N ARG A 487 1.66 -32.34 9.88
CA ARG A 487 1.20 -33.55 10.56
C ARG A 487 0.07 -33.26 11.55
N LYS A 488 -0.71 -34.30 11.87
CA LYS A 488 -1.93 -34.22 12.68
C LYS A 488 -1.70 -34.66 14.13
N ALA A 489 -2.76 -34.64 14.93
CA ALA A 489 -2.73 -35.14 16.30
C ALA A 489 -2.35 -36.63 16.33
N GLY A 490 -1.51 -37.01 17.29
CA GLY A 490 -0.94 -38.36 17.43
C GLY A 490 0.29 -38.62 16.55
N GLU A 491 0.71 -37.67 15.72
CA GLU A 491 1.91 -37.78 14.89
C GLU A 491 3.07 -36.95 15.49
N ALA A 492 4.29 -37.44 15.30
CA ALA A 492 5.49 -36.74 15.75
C ALA A 492 5.75 -35.48 14.91
N PRO A 493 6.09 -34.33 15.51
CA PRO A 493 6.67 -33.22 14.76
C PRO A 493 8.05 -33.66 14.20
N GLY A 494 8.60 -32.86 13.30
CA GLY A 494 9.89 -33.13 12.69
C GLY A 494 10.79 -31.91 12.64
N LEU A 495 11.80 -32.01 11.79
CA LEU A 495 12.76 -30.96 11.53
C LEU A 495 12.70 -30.61 10.05
N TYR A 496 12.73 -29.31 9.76
CA TYR A 496 12.87 -28.83 8.39
C TYR A 496 13.84 -27.65 8.37
N GLN A 497 14.40 -27.33 7.20
CA GLN A 497 15.30 -26.18 7.09
C GLN A 497 14.57 -24.91 7.57
N CYS A 498 15.22 -24.14 8.43
CA CYS A 498 14.63 -22.91 8.95
C CYS A 498 14.33 -21.93 7.81
N HIS A 499 13.04 -21.68 7.56
CA HIS A 499 12.59 -20.71 6.55
C HIS A 499 12.10 -19.41 7.18
N GLY A 500 11.77 -19.45 8.47
CA GLY A 500 11.47 -18.26 9.27
C GLY A 500 10.15 -17.53 8.88
N THR A 501 9.36 -18.11 8.00
CA THR A 501 8.05 -17.55 7.62
C THR A 501 6.93 -17.91 8.61
N GLY A 502 7.28 -18.39 9.81
CA GLY A 502 6.32 -18.83 10.81
C GLY A 502 5.56 -20.08 10.37
N GLY A 503 4.24 -20.09 10.55
CA GLY A 503 3.39 -21.20 10.10
C GLY A 503 3.68 -22.51 10.84
N ASN A 504 4.11 -23.53 10.10
CA ASN A 504 4.48 -24.84 10.63
C ASN A 504 5.75 -24.83 11.49
N GLN A 505 6.57 -23.77 11.45
CA GLN A 505 7.78 -23.61 12.28
C GLN A 505 7.60 -22.66 13.48
N GLU A 506 6.40 -22.10 13.69
CA GLU A 506 6.15 -21.17 14.79
C GLU A 506 5.40 -21.83 15.93
N TRP A 507 5.95 -21.71 17.13
CA TRP A 507 5.47 -22.34 18.34
C TRP A 507 5.24 -21.29 19.42
N ALA A 508 4.07 -21.35 20.06
CA ALA A 508 3.70 -20.52 21.19
C ALA A 508 4.07 -21.23 22.49
N TYR A 509 4.95 -20.63 23.28
CA TYR A 509 5.31 -21.09 24.60
C TYR A 509 4.48 -20.37 25.66
N GLU A 510 3.56 -21.09 26.28
CA GLU A 510 2.67 -20.59 27.33
C GLU A 510 3.30 -20.84 28.70
N ARG A 511 4.21 -19.96 29.13
CA ARG A 511 5.01 -20.13 30.37
C ARG A 511 4.17 -20.50 31.61
N GLY A 512 2.98 -19.92 31.75
CA GLY A 512 2.08 -20.18 32.87
C GLY A 512 1.53 -21.61 32.91
N GLU A 513 1.21 -22.18 31.75
CA GLU A 513 0.67 -23.53 31.62
C GLU A 513 1.78 -24.58 31.38
N GLY A 514 2.91 -24.16 30.80
CA GLY A 514 3.99 -25.05 30.38
C GLY A 514 3.70 -25.76 29.05
N TYR A 515 2.88 -25.17 28.18
CA TYR A 515 2.58 -25.73 26.86
C TYR A 515 3.47 -25.12 25.78
N LEU A 516 3.86 -25.97 24.82
CA LEU A 516 4.51 -25.56 23.58
C LEU A 516 3.57 -25.92 22.42
N ARG A 517 2.83 -24.91 21.94
CA ARG A 517 1.68 -25.07 21.05
C ARG A 517 1.97 -24.58 19.64
N SER A 518 1.65 -25.37 18.62
CA SER A 518 1.73 -24.93 17.23
C SER A 518 0.76 -23.77 16.97
N THR A 519 1.22 -22.71 16.29
CA THR A 519 0.33 -21.59 15.94
C THR A 519 -0.65 -21.93 14.82
N THR A 520 -0.40 -23.00 14.06
CA THR A 520 -1.22 -23.42 12.91
C THR A 520 -2.18 -24.54 13.27
N SER A 521 -1.69 -25.68 13.77
CA SER A 521 -2.54 -26.83 14.11
C SER A 521 -3.24 -26.67 15.46
N ARG A 522 -2.78 -25.73 16.30
CA ARG A 522 -3.20 -25.54 17.70
C ARG A 522 -2.90 -26.74 18.63
N LEU A 523 -2.16 -27.73 18.15
CA LEU A 523 -1.71 -28.89 18.93
C LEU A 523 -0.49 -28.55 19.77
N CYS A 524 -0.34 -29.22 20.91
CA CYS A 524 0.81 -29.09 21.79
C CYS A 524 1.77 -30.28 21.63
N ILE A 525 3.06 -30.03 21.84
CA ILE A 525 4.03 -31.12 21.92
C ILE A 525 3.81 -31.87 23.24
N ASN A 526 3.99 -33.19 23.20
CA ASN A 526 4.02 -34.08 24.35
C ASN A 526 5.16 -35.08 24.18
N MET A 527 6.04 -35.17 25.18
CA MET A 527 7.10 -36.18 25.28
C MET A 527 6.59 -37.27 26.22
N GLU A 528 6.25 -38.42 25.63
CA GLU A 528 5.80 -39.59 26.38
C GLU A 528 6.95 -40.58 26.59
N ASP A 529 7.04 -41.13 27.80
CA ASP A 529 7.97 -42.20 28.14
C ASP A 529 7.28 -43.55 27.92
N MET A 530 7.27 -44.02 26.67
CA MET A 530 6.70 -45.31 26.28
C MET A 530 7.78 -46.39 26.41
N ASN A 531 8.10 -46.76 27.66
CA ASN A 531 8.97 -47.88 28.08
C ASN A 531 9.77 -48.50 26.92
N GLU A 532 10.96 -47.90 26.65
CA GLU A 532 12.00 -48.26 25.67
C GLU A 532 12.10 -47.41 24.38
N ASP A 533 11.08 -46.65 23.94
CA ASP A 533 11.24 -45.62 22.89
C ASP A 533 10.53 -44.30 23.25
N PRO A 534 11.25 -43.28 23.73
CA PRO A 534 10.64 -41.99 24.08
C PRO A 534 10.11 -41.29 22.83
N SER A 535 8.78 -41.17 22.76
CA SER A 535 8.07 -40.58 21.63
C SER A 535 7.76 -39.10 21.86
N VAL A 536 8.04 -38.28 20.86
CA VAL A 536 7.63 -36.87 20.81
C VAL A 536 6.44 -36.77 19.87
N LEU A 537 5.27 -36.41 20.38
CA LEU A 537 4.01 -36.36 19.62
C LEU A 537 3.40 -34.95 19.68
N MET A 538 2.56 -34.63 18.70
CA MET A 538 1.65 -33.49 18.77
C MET A 538 0.26 -33.98 19.18
N GLU A 539 -0.33 -33.40 20.21
CA GLU A 539 -1.65 -33.79 20.73
C GLU A 539 -2.50 -32.58 21.12
N ASP A 540 -3.76 -32.83 21.51
CA ASP A 540 -4.54 -31.79 22.18
C ASP A 540 -3.80 -31.35 23.45
N CYS A 541 -3.72 -30.04 23.67
CA CYS A 541 -3.05 -29.47 24.83
C CYS A 541 -3.64 -29.95 26.15
N SER A 542 -4.92 -30.38 26.19
CA SER A 542 -5.52 -31.02 27.36
C SER A 542 -4.88 -32.35 27.77
N ASN A 543 -4.22 -33.03 26.82
CA ASN A 543 -3.57 -34.32 27.06
C ASN A 543 -2.14 -34.19 27.60
N VAL A 544 -1.57 -32.98 27.54
CA VAL A 544 -0.20 -32.72 27.99
C VAL A 544 -0.16 -32.68 29.51
N ARG A 545 0.27 -33.79 30.14
CA ARG A 545 0.23 -33.97 31.61
C ARG A 545 1.39 -33.32 32.34
N SER A 546 2.49 -33.03 31.65
CA SER A 546 3.71 -32.48 32.25
C SER A 546 4.16 -31.22 31.53
N ARG A 547 4.74 -30.28 32.29
CA ARG A 547 5.05 -28.94 31.78
C ARG A 547 6.37 -28.92 31.03
N PHE A 548 6.38 -28.30 29.85
CA PHE A 548 7.61 -27.88 29.20
C PHE A 548 8.28 -26.77 29.99
N ARG A 549 9.60 -26.83 30.05
CA ARG A 549 10.45 -25.73 30.49
C ARG A 549 11.44 -25.40 29.39
N MET A 550 11.39 -24.15 28.97
CA MET A 550 12.33 -23.55 28.02
C MET A 550 13.38 -22.77 28.82
N ASP A 551 14.63 -23.24 28.79
CA ASP A 551 15.75 -22.59 29.47
C ASP A 551 16.67 -21.94 28.44
N SER A 552 16.59 -20.62 28.31
CA SER A 552 17.38 -19.85 27.33
C SER A 552 18.88 -19.82 27.62
N VAL A 553 19.32 -20.15 28.85
CA VAL A 553 20.74 -20.16 29.22
C VAL A 553 21.39 -21.45 28.74
N THR A 554 20.72 -22.58 28.95
CA THR A 554 21.20 -23.88 28.49
C THR A 554 20.73 -24.20 27.07
N GLY A 555 19.71 -23.54 26.54
CA GLY A 555 19.07 -23.93 25.28
C GLY A 555 18.31 -25.26 25.38
N TRP A 556 18.00 -25.74 26.59
CA TRP A 556 17.25 -26.98 26.76
C TRP A 556 15.74 -26.75 26.72
N LEU A 557 15.04 -27.62 25.98
CA LEU A 557 13.60 -27.81 26.07
C LEU A 557 13.34 -29.09 26.85
N THR A 558 12.82 -28.98 28.06
CA THR A 558 12.65 -30.12 28.96
C THR A 558 11.19 -30.37 29.30
N GLN A 559 10.82 -31.65 29.41
CA GLN A 559 9.52 -32.10 29.88
C GLN A 559 9.71 -33.46 30.56
N GLY A 560 9.05 -33.69 31.70
CA GLY A 560 9.17 -34.96 32.43
C GLY A 560 10.59 -35.32 32.89
N GLY A 561 11.51 -34.35 33.00
CA GLY A 561 12.92 -34.58 33.35
C GLY A 561 13.82 -35.00 32.19
N ARG A 562 13.30 -35.05 30.96
CA ARG A 562 14.04 -35.35 29.73
C ARG A 562 14.20 -34.10 28.86
N CYS A 563 15.24 -34.09 28.03
CA CYS A 563 15.53 -33.06 27.05
C CYS A 563 15.05 -33.49 25.65
N LEU A 564 14.42 -32.57 24.93
CA LEU A 564 14.11 -32.74 23.52
C LEU A 564 15.43 -32.78 22.73
N THR A 565 15.66 -33.90 22.03
CA THR A 565 16.89 -34.16 21.27
C THR A 565 16.57 -34.45 19.81
N VAL A 566 17.52 -34.12 18.94
CA VAL A 566 17.55 -34.55 17.54
C VAL A 566 18.38 -35.82 17.43
N VAL A 567 17.77 -36.90 16.94
CA VAL A 567 18.48 -38.17 16.71
C VAL A 567 18.41 -38.55 15.23
N THR A 568 19.47 -39.18 14.75
CA THR A 568 19.56 -39.68 13.38
C THR A 568 19.12 -41.15 13.35
N GLN A 569 18.14 -41.47 12.51
CA GLN A 569 17.72 -42.86 12.25
C GLN A 569 17.85 -43.14 10.75
N GLY A 570 18.94 -43.79 10.35
CA GLY A 570 19.28 -43.93 8.93
C GLY A 570 19.77 -42.60 8.35
N GLU A 571 19.14 -42.13 7.26
CA GLU A 571 19.41 -40.82 6.65
C GLU A 571 18.45 -39.71 7.13
N GLU A 572 17.45 -40.05 7.96
CA GLU A 572 16.43 -39.10 8.42
C GLU A 572 16.71 -38.58 9.84
N LEU A 573 16.42 -37.29 10.05
CA LEU A 573 16.44 -36.65 11.35
C LEU A 573 15.06 -36.78 12.02
N ARG A 574 15.02 -37.28 13.25
CA ARG A 574 13.80 -37.38 14.06
C ARG A 574 13.98 -36.73 15.43
N LEU A 575 12.86 -36.38 16.05
CA LEU A 575 12.83 -35.88 17.41
C LEU A 575 12.63 -37.03 18.39
N SER A 576 13.30 -36.96 19.53
CA SER A 576 13.16 -37.91 20.63
C SER A 576 13.35 -37.20 21.97
N ALA A 577 13.12 -37.89 23.08
CA ALA A 577 13.33 -37.36 24.43
C ALA A 577 14.40 -38.17 25.17
N ALA A 578 15.55 -37.56 25.45
CA ALA A 578 16.70 -38.22 26.08
C ALA A 578 16.99 -37.64 27.47
N VAL A 579 17.86 -38.33 28.23
CA VAL A 579 18.44 -37.75 29.45
C VAL A 579 19.24 -36.51 29.07
N CYS A 580 19.06 -35.43 29.82
CA CYS A 580 19.73 -34.16 29.55
C CYS A 580 21.25 -34.30 29.70
N ASP A 581 22.00 -33.99 28.65
CA ASP A 581 23.46 -33.98 28.61
C ASP A 581 23.96 -32.60 28.13
N ALA A 582 24.81 -31.98 28.94
CA ALA A 582 25.38 -30.67 28.63
C ALA A 582 26.38 -30.71 27.47
N LEU A 583 26.96 -31.88 27.17
CA LEU A 583 27.90 -32.05 26.06
C LEU A 583 27.21 -32.39 24.75
N ASP A 584 25.94 -32.79 24.78
CA ASP A 584 25.18 -33.17 23.60
C ASP A 584 24.60 -31.94 22.88
N GLY A 585 25.22 -31.58 21.76
CA GLY A 585 24.78 -30.47 20.91
C GLY A 585 23.39 -30.67 20.30
N SER A 586 22.94 -31.93 20.14
CA SER A 586 21.61 -32.23 19.58
C SER A 586 20.46 -31.81 20.49
N GLN A 587 20.74 -31.56 21.77
CA GLN A 587 19.78 -31.10 22.78
C GLN A 587 19.74 -29.58 22.91
N ARG A 588 20.61 -28.86 22.19
CA ARG A 588 20.73 -27.40 22.28
C ARG A 588 19.86 -26.73 21.24
N TRP A 589 18.89 -25.95 21.72
CA TRP A 589 17.95 -25.20 20.91
C TRP A 589 18.19 -23.69 21.07
N VAL A 590 18.11 -22.96 19.96
CA VAL A 590 18.05 -21.50 19.95
C VAL A 590 16.58 -21.09 19.86
N PHE A 591 16.15 -20.29 20.82
CA PHE A 591 14.79 -19.77 20.91
C PHE A 591 14.73 -18.38 20.27
N GLU A 592 14.49 -18.34 18.97
CA GLU A 592 14.34 -17.07 18.26
C GLU A 592 12.92 -16.55 18.47
N LYS A 593 12.78 -15.54 19.31
CA LYS A 593 11.50 -14.89 19.59
C LYS A 593 10.98 -14.20 18.33
N THR A 594 9.73 -14.49 17.95
CA THR A 594 9.08 -13.85 16.79
C THR A 594 8.13 -12.74 17.22
N ALA A 595 7.83 -11.82 16.29
CA ALA A 595 6.84 -10.77 16.54
C ALA A 595 5.48 -11.42 16.83
N SER A 596 4.93 -11.16 18.02
CA SER A 596 3.65 -11.72 18.47
C SER A 596 2.64 -10.60 18.72
N PHE A 597 1.39 -10.84 18.33
CA PHE A 597 0.28 -9.99 18.71
C PHE A 597 -0.09 -10.32 20.17
N GLY A 598 0.56 -9.64 21.13
CA GLY A 598 0.25 -9.80 22.56
C GLY A 598 1.39 -9.78 23.58
N ASN A 599 2.65 -9.47 23.24
CA ASN A 599 3.73 -9.34 24.25
C ASN A 599 4.55 -8.05 24.11
N LEU A 600 4.10 -7.00 24.80
CA LEU A 600 4.97 -5.94 25.31
C LEU A 600 4.56 -5.64 26.76
N ASN A 601 4.81 -6.59 27.66
CA ASN A 601 5.17 -6.26 29.02
C ASN A 601 6.52 -6.95 29.28
N GLY A 602 7.54 -6.12 29.38
CA GLY A 602 8.96 -6.44 29.51
C GLY A 602 9.74 -5.18 29.21
#